data_AF-J4TBN6-F1
#
_entry.id   AF-J4TBN6-F1
#
_cell.length_a   1.000
_cell.length_b   1.000
_cell.length_c   1.000
_cell.angle_alpha   90.00
_cell.angle_beta   90.00
_cell.angle_gamma   90.00
#
_symmetry.space_group_name_H-M   'P 1'
#
loop_
_entity.id
_entity.type
_entity.pdbx_description
1 polymer ?
#
loop_
_entity_poly.entity_id
_entity_poly.type
_entity_poly.pdbx_seq_one_letter_code
_entity_poly.pdbx_strand_id
1 'polypeptide(L)'
;MIDQSISLNHQSPDRIRKEEIMKKIEFSKEAKATIVSSIRRYFETELDQSIGVLPSEFLLDFFADEIGAHYYNQGLRDAHAALLRKMEDLAEDIYLLERDEKGKDTGP
;
A
#
# COMPACT_ATOMS: atom_id res chain seq x y z
N MET A 1 6.48 46.68 -15.56
CA MET A 1 6.92 45.84 -14.44
C MET A 1 5.68 45.12 -13.96
N ILE A 2 5.44 43.92 -14.48
CA ILE A 2 4.24 43.14 -14.19
C ILE A 2 4.62 42.22 -13.04
N ASP A 3 3.83 42.26 -11.98
CA ASP A 3 4.00 41.53 -10.73
C ASP A 3 4.13 40.01 -10.99
N GLN A 4 5.27 39.40 -10.61
CA GLN A 4 5.57 37.97 -10.75
C GLN A 4 5.00 37.13 -9.59
N SER A 5 4.10 37.67 -8.77
CA SER A 5 3.71 37.04 -7.49
C SER A 5 2.50 36.10 -7.53
N ILE A 6 2.01 35.67 -8.70
CA ILE A 6 0.88 34.71 -8.77
C ILE A 6 1.30 33.45 -9.54
N SER A 7 2.20 32.69 -8.92
CA SER A 7 2.49 31.30 -9.29
C SER A 7 2.21 30.38 -8.11
N LEU A 8 1.02 30.49 -7.50
CA LEU A 8 0.52 29.54 -6.52
C LEU A 8 -0.77 28.90 -7.03
N ASN A 9 -0.81 27.57 -6.94
CA ASN A 9 -1.91 26.64 -7.21
C ASN A 9 -2.23 26.30 -8.67
N HIS A 10 -1.38 25.45 -9.24
CA HIS A 10 -1.78 24.52 -10.31
C HIS A 10 -1.65 23.06 -9.85
N GLN A 11 -2.17 22.74 -8.65
CA GLN A 11 -2.28 21.35 -8.22
C GLN A 11 -3.37 20.65 -9.05
N SER A 12 -2.96 19.72 -9.92
CA SER A 12 -3.87 18.93 -10.74
C SER A 12 -4.88 18.14 -9.88
N PRO A 13 -6.15 18.01 -10.30
CA PRO A 13 -7.22 17.38 -9.51
C PRO A 13 -6.90 15.94 -9.05
N ASP A 14 -6.04 15.22 -9.77
CA ASP A 14 -5.66 13.84 -9.45
C ASP A 14 -4.73 13.73 -8.23
N ARG A 15 -3.96 14.77 -7.88
CA ARG A 15 -3.15 14.80 -6.66
C ARG A 15 -4.01 14.89 -5.41
N ILE A 16 -5.03 15.75 -5.43
CA ILE A 16 -5.95 15.97 -4.31
C ILE A 16 -6.72 14.68 -3.99
N ARG A 17 -7.20 13.95 -5.01
CA ARG A 17 -7.87 12.65 -4.81
C ARG A 17 -6.95 11.60 -4.22
N LYS A 18 -5.68 11.56 -4.64
CA LYS A 18 -4.73 10.58 -4.13
C LYS A 18 -4.40 10.81 -2.65
N GLU A 19 -4.23 12.06 -2.25
CA GLU A 19 -3.98 12.47 -0.86
C GLU A 19 -5.20 12.23 0.04
N GLU A 20 -6.42 12.37 -0.49
CA GLU A 20 -7.67 12.07 0.24
C GLU A 20 -7.88 10.57 0.50
N ILE A 21 -7.39 9.71 -0.40
CA ILE A 21 -7.52 8.24 -0.29
C ILE A 21 -6.39 7.63 0.56
N MET A 22 -5.17 8.18 0.46
CA MET A 22 -4.01 7.65 1.18
C MET A 22 -3.93 8.23 2.60
N LYS A 23 -4.58 7.56 3.55
CA LYS A 23 -4.33 7.83 4.97
C LYS A 23 -2.89 7.51 5.32
N LYS A 24 -2.26 8.41 6.07
CA LYS A 24 -0.98 8.13 6.73
C LYS A 24 -1.17 6.88 7.59
N ILE A 25 -0.29 5.90 7.42
CA ILE A 25 -0.30 4.71 8.27
C ILE A 25 0.26 5.14 9.62
N GLU A 26 -0.58 5.06 10.65
CA GLU A 26 -0.18 5.34 12.03
C GLU A 26 -0.19 4.05 12.83
N PHE A 27 0.90 3.80 13.57
CA PHE A 27 0.95 2.70 14.50
C PHE A 27 0.08 2.98 15.72
N SER A 28 -0.58 1.94 16.26
CA SER A 28 -1.12 2.04 17.61
C SER A 28 0.03 2.27 18.62
N LYS A 29 -0.30 2.80 19.80
CA LYS A 29 0.71 3.04 20.85
C LYS A 29 1.43 1.74 21.24
N GLU A 30 0.69 0.65 21.31
CA GLU A 30 1.18 -0.69 21.66
C GLU A 30 2.09 -1.25 20.57
N ALA A 31 1.69 -1.09 19.29
CA ALA A 31 2.50 -1.48 18.15
C ALA A 31 3.81 -0.67 18.10
N LYS A 32 3.73 0.66 18.27
CA LYS A 32 4.92 1.53 18.30
C LYS A 32 5.88 1.10 19.41
N ALA A 33 5.39 0.87 20.64
CA ALA A 33 6.21 0.43 21.76
C ALA A 33 6.90 -0.92 21.49
N THR A 34 6.20 -1.85 20.85
CA THR A 34 6.73 -3.18 20.50
C THR A 34 7.86 -3.08 19.46
N ILE A 35 7.66 -2.26 18.43
CA ILE A 35 8.66 -2.04 17.39
C ILE A 35 9.88 -1.31 17.96
N VAL A 36 9.68 -0.26 18.74
CA VAL A 36 10.75 0.48 19.44
C VAL A 36 11.58 -0.45 20.31
N SER A 37 10.94 -1.33 21.09
CA SER A 37 11.65 -2.34 21.89
C SER A 37 12.49 -3.28 21.02
N SER A 38 11.98 -3.67 19.85
CA SER A 38 12.69 -4.53 18.92
C SER A 38 13.89 -3.85 18.26
N ILE A 39 13.76 -2.55 17.90
CA ILE A 39 14.86 -1.74 17.37
C ILE A 39 15.98 -1.64 18.42
N ARG A 40 15.63 -1.31 19.67
CA ARG A 40 16.60 -1.24 20.77
C ARG A 40 17.34 -2.56 20.96
N ARG A 41 16.60 -3.68 20.98
CA ARG A 41 17.19 -5.02 21.11
C ARG A 41 18.15 -5.32 19.96
N TYR A 42 17.79 -4.99 18.72
CA TYR A 42 18.66 -5.20 17.57
C TYR A 42 19.98 -4.41 17.70
N PHE A 43 19.92 -3.15 18.13
CA PHE A 43 21.12 -2.36 18.38
C PHE A 43 22.01 -2.97 19.47
N GLU A 44 21.40 -3.46 20.54
CA GLU A 44 22.14 -4.09 21.64
C GLU A 44 22.76 -5.43 21.22
N THR A 45 22.04 -6.28 20.46
CA THR A 45 22.51 -7.63 20.11
C THR A 45 23.43 -7.65 18.90
N GLU A 46 23.13 -6.88 17.86
CA GLU A 46 23.84 -6.95 16.58
C GLU A 46 24.91 -5.87 16.43
N LEU A 47 24.77 -4.74 17.13
CA LEU A 47 25.65 -3.57 16.97
C LEU A 47 26.44 -3.23 18.24
N ASP A 48 26.24 -3.95 19.34
CA ASP A 48 26.84 -3.69 20.66
C ASP A 48 26.63 -2.23 21.11
N GLN A 49 25.47 -1.67 20.79
CA GLN A 49 25.09 -0.29 21.11
C GLN A 49 23.77 -0.25 21.86
N SER A 50 23.74 0.40 23.04
CA SER A 50 22.48 0.67 23.72
C SER A 50 21.94 2.03 23.29
N ILE A 51 20.70 2.04 22.80
CA ILE A 51 19.98 3.26 22.44
C ILE A 51 18.70 3.41 23.27
N GLY A 52 18.37 4.66 23.59
CA GLY A 52 17.17 5.01 24.33
C GLY A 52 15.89 4.87 23.51
N VAL A 53 14.74 5.05 24.18
CA VAL A 53 13.42 5.02 23.55
C VAL A 53 13.27 6.09 22.47
N LEU A 54 13.66 7.34 22.77
CA LEU A 54 13.48 8.46 21.85
C LEU A 54 14.28 8.33 20.53
N PRO A 55 15.59 8.02 20.54
CA PRO A 55 16.33 7.72 19.30
C PRO A 55 15.73 6.56 18.50
N SER A 56 15.20 5.55 19.19
CA SER A 56 14.56 4.40 18.53
C SER A 56 13.23 4.76 17.88
N GLU A 57 12.47 5.69 18.47
CA GLU A 57 11.27 6.25 17.84
C GLU A 57 11.64 7.04 16.58
N PHE A 58 12.70 7.86 16.62
CA PHE A 58 13.15 8.59 15.44
C PHE A 58 13.63 7.66 14.32
N LEU A 59 14.31 6.56 14.65
CA LEU A 59 14.69 5.54 13.67
C LEU A 59 13.45 4.87 13.06
N LEU A 60 12.45 4.55 13.87
CA LEU A 60 11.18 4.02 13.38
C LEU A 60 10.51 4.99 12.40
N ASP A 61 10.40 6.27 12.78
CA ASP A 61 9.78 7.29 11.93
C ASP A 61 10.57 7.47 10.61
N PHE A 62 11.91 7.50 10.67
CA PHE A 62 12.78 7.55 9.50
C PHE A 62 12.55 6.36 8.55
N PHE A 63 12.55 5.13 9.06
CA PHE A 63 12.31 3.97 8.21
C PHE A 63 10.88 3.93 7.66
N ALA A 64 9.88 4.34 8.45
CA ALA A 64 8.51 4.43 7.97
C ALA A 64 8.38 5.37 6.77
N ASP A 65 9.07 6.51 6.80
CA ASP A 65 9.07 7.49 5.70
C ASP A 65 9.89 7.02 4.49
N GLU A 66 11.09 6.45 4.70
CA GLU A 66 11.99 6.05 3.61
C GLU A 66 11.56 4.76 2.88
N ILE A 67 11.12 3.74 3.63
CA ILE A 67 10.84 2.41 3.07
C ILE A 67 9.37 1.99 3.17
N GLY A 68 8.55 2.67 3.97
CA GLY A 68 7.15 2.28 4.22
C GLY A 68 6.31 2.26 2.94
N ALA A 69 6.44 3.28 2.07
CA ALA A 69 5.71 3.34 0.81
C ALA A 69 6.06 2.20 -0.15
N HIS A 70 7.31 1.73 -0.14
CA HIS A 70 7.75 0.61 -0.98
C HIS A 70 7.04 -0.70 -0.59
N TYR A 71 7.07 -1.04 0.71
CA TYR A 71 6.39 -2.23 1.21
C TYR A 71 4.87 -2.16 1.05
N TYR A 72 4.27 -1.00 1.35
CA TYR A 72 2.83 -0.80 1.19
C TYR A 72 2.38 -0.99 -0.26
N ASN A 73 3.08 -0.36 -1.21
CA ASN A 73 2.76 -0.47 -2.64
C ASN A 73 2.96 -1.90 -3.16
N GLN A 74 3.99 -2.61 -2.70
CA GLN A 74 4.17 -4.02 -3.04
C GLN A 74 3.01 -4.86 -2.53
N GLY A 75 2.63 -4.70 -1.26
CA GLY A 75 1.49 -5.41 -0.68
C GLY A 75 0.17 -5.15 -1.43
N LEU A 76 -0.08 -3.91 -1.87
CA LEU A 76 -1.24 -3.59 -2.71
C LEU A 76 -1.20 -4.29 -4.07
N ARG A 77 -0.03 -4.35 -4.73
CA ARG A 77 0.13 -5.05 -6.00
C ARG A 77 -0.11 -6.55 -5.84
N ASP A 78 0.41 -7.15 -4.77
CA ASP A 78 0.22 -8.56 -4.47
C ASP A 78 -1.25 -8.88 -4.20
N ALA A 79 -1.95 -8.02 -3.44
CA ALA A 79 -3.38 -8.13 -3.20
C ALA A 79 -4.20 -8.02 -4.49
N HIS A 80 -3.85 -7.08 -5.37
CA HIS A 80 -4.50 -6.92 -6.67
C HIS A 80 -4.27 -8.15 -7.57
N ALA A 81 -3.05 -8.69 -7.62
CA ALA A 81 -2.75 -9.91 -8.36
C ALA A 81 -3.49 -11.13 -7.80
N ALA A 82 -3.66 -11.22 -6.49
CA ALA A 82 -4.47 -12.28 -5.87
C ALA A 82 -5.96 -12.16 -6.24
N LEU A 83 -6.50 -10.94 -6.28
CA LEU A 83 -7.87 -10.68 -6.71
C LEU A 83 -8.10 -11.08 -8.17
N LEU A 84 -7.22 -10.67 -9.08
CA LEU A 84 -7.35 -10.98 -10.51
C LEU A 84 -7.40 -12.47 -10.77
N ARG A 85 -6.53 -13.26 -10.11
CA ARG A 85 -6.57 -14.73 -10.20
C ARG A 85 -7.92 -15.30 -9.79
N LYS A 86 -8.48 -14.84 -8.66
CA LYS A 86 -9.81 -15.28 -8.21
C LYS A 86 -10.94 -14.90 -9.18
N MET A 87 -10.82 -13.75 -9.85
CA MET A 87 -11.80 -13.34 -10.86
C MET A 87 -11.71 -14.19 -12.12
N GLU A 88 -10.50 -14.61 -12.50
CA GLU A 88 -10.28 -15.55 -13.61
C GLU A 88 -10.88 -16.92 -13.29
N ASP A 89 -10.62 -17.46 -12.09
CA ASP A 89 -11.25 -18.70 -11.62
C ASP A 89 -12.79 -18.60 -11.68
N LEU A 90 -13.35 -17.48 -11.21
CA LEU A 90 -14.80 -17.25 -11.23
C LEU A 90 -15.35 -17.16 -12.68
N ALA A 91 -14.61 -16.53 -13.59
CA ALA A 91 -15.01 -16.43 -14.98
C ALA A 91 -15.04 -17.82 -15.66
N GLU A 92 -14.06 -18.68 -15.34
CA GLU A 92 -14.04 -20.08 -15.77
C GLU A 92 -15.25 -20.85 -15.22
N ASP A 93 -15.54 -20.73 -13.93
CA ASP A 93 -16.73 -21.35 -13.30
C ASP A 93 -18.03 -20.92 -13.99
N ILE A 94 -18.19 -19.63 -14.31
CA ILE A 94 -19.37 -19.12 -15.02
C ILE A 94 -19.46 -19.73 -16.42
N TYR A 95 -18.35 -19.76 -17.16
CA TYR A 95 -18.30 -20.34 -18.51
C TYR A 95 -18.72 -21.82 -18.49
N LEU A 96 -18.27 -22.60 -17.50
CA LEU A 96 -18.67 -24.01 -17.35
C LEU A 96 -20.17 -24.20 -17.06
N LEU A 97 -20.83 -23.18 -16.49
CA LEU A 97 -22.27 -23.19 -16.23
C LEU A 97 -23.11 -22.72 -17.41
N GLU A 98 -22.50 -22.09 -18.42
CA GLU A 98 -23.21 -21.69 -19.63
C GLU A 98 -23.80 -22.93 -20.34
N ARG A 99 -25.03 -22.79 -20.82
CA ARG A 99 -25.72 -23.85 -21.56
C ARG A 99 -25.94 -23.38 -22.97
N ASP A 100 -25.64 -24.24 -23.94
CA ASP A 100 -26.02 -23.99 -25.33
C ASP A 100 -27.54 -23.82 -25.41
N GLU A 101 -27.98 -22.75 -26.08
CA GLU A 101 -29.36 -22.61 -26.48
C GLU A 101 -29.70 -23.75 -27.46
N LYS A 102 -30.64 -24.63 -27.08
CA LYS A 102 -31.08 -25.72 -27.95
C LYS A 102 -31.66 -25.16 -29.26
N GLY A 103 -30.93 -25.32 -30.35
CA GLY A 103 -31.44 -25.53 -31.71
C GLY A 103 -31.82 -24.29 -32.52
N LYS A 104 -30.85 -23.76 -33.28
CA LYS A 104 -31.09 -23.55 -34.72
C LYS A 104 -30.42 -24.70 -35.44
N ASP A 105 -31.15 -25.81 -35.53
CA ASP A 105 -30.87 -26.84 -36.53
C ASP A 105 -31.20 -26.23 -37.90
N THR A 106 -30.27 -25.43 -38.42
CA THR A 106 -30.22 -25.03 -39.83
C THR A 106 -29.03 -25.74 -40.45
N GLY A 107 -29.13 -27.07 -40.54
CA GLY A 107 -28.42 -27.85 -41.55
C GLY A 107 -29.21 -27.87 -42.87
N PRO A 108 -28.52 -28.01 -44.01
CA PRO A 108 -28.99 -27.64 -45.36
C PRO A 108 -30.17 -28.46 -45.90
#